data_AF-A0A3M1S3E6-F1
#
_entry.id   AF-A0A3M1S3E6-F1
#
_cell.length_a   1.000
_cell.length_b   1.000
_cell.length_c   1.000
_cell.angle_alpha   90.00
_cell.angle_beta   90.00
_cell.angle_gamma   90.00
#
_symmetry.space_group_name_H-M   'P 1'
#
loop_
_entity.id
_entity.type
_entity.pdbx_description
1 polymer ?
#
loop_
_entity_poly.entity_id
_entity_poly.type
_entity_poly.pdbx_seq_one_letter_code
_entity_poly.pdbx_strand_id
1 'polypeptide(L)'
;EYYWRWFVFGRGRELVPVWPAAIVGSLAFTAHHVVILGKYFGWGSPAQILFSLGVTVGGVVWCLLYDRARTLYAPWISHAIIDAAIFVVGYDLVFAG
;
A
#
# COMPACT_ATOMS: atom_id res chain seq x y z
N GLU A 1 1.46 5.57 7.01
CA GLU A 1 2.43 4.68 7.69
C GLU A 1 2.14 4.37 9.15
N TYR A 2 1.93 5.36 10.05
CA TYR A 2 1.81 5.09 11.49
C TYR A 2 0.75 4.02 11.84
N TYR A 3 -0.47 4.16 11.31
CA TYR A 3 -1.52 3.16 11.54
C TYR A 3 -1.18 1.79 10.92
N TRP A 4 -0.77 1.74 9.65
CA TRP A 4 -0.62 0.47 8.96
C TRP A 4 0.69 -0.28 9.27
N ARG A 5 1.81 0.44 9.35
CA ARG A 5 3.15 -0.13 9.52
C ARG A 5 3.53 -0.24 11.00
N TRP A 6 3.33 0.82 11.79
CA TRP A 6 3.63 0.75 13.22
C TRP A 6 2.55 0.01 14.01
N PHE A 7 1.26 0.30 13.80
CA PHE A 7 0.19 -0.35 14.57
C PHE A 7 -0.21 -1.72 13.99
N VAL A 8 -0.84 -1.79 12.81
CA VAL A 8 -1.37 -3.07 12.27
C VAL A 8 -0.26 -4.11 12.08
N PHE A 9 0.77 -3.78 11.29
CA PHE A 9 1.90 -4.69 11.08
C PHE A 9 2.76 -4.83 12.34
N GLY A 10 3.18 -3.73 12.96
CA GLY A 10 4.06 -3.76 14.12
C GLY A 10 3.49 -4.53 15.31
N ARG A 11 2.20 -4.38 15.64
CA ARG A 11 1.53 -5.21 16.67
C ARG A 11 1.29 -6.63 16.20
N GLY A 12 0.96 -6.84 14.93
CA GLY A 12 0.87 -8.17 14.34
C GLY A 12 2.17 -8.98 14.47
N ARG A 13 3.33 -8.31 14.37
CA ARG A 13 4.66 -8.93 14.53
C ARG A 13 4.95 -9.44 15.94
N GLU A 14 4.24 -8.94 16.95
CA GLU A 14 4.31 -9.46 18.33
C GLU A 14 3.58 -10.81 18.46
N LEU A 15 2.68 -11.14 17.53
CA LEU A 15 1.83 -12.34 17.57
C LEU A 15 2.24 -13.40 16.54
N VAL A 16 2.72 -13.00 15.37
CA VAL A 16 3.06 -13.92 14.27
C VAL A 16 4.37 -13.53 13.56
N PRO A 17 5.03 -14.46 12.84
CA PRO A 17 6.23 -14.19 12.06
C PRO A 17 6.04 -13.10 10.99
N VAL A 18 7.16 -12.65 10.42
CA VAL A 18 7.20 -11.49 9.51
C VAL A 18 6.28 -11.63 8.31
N TRP A 19 6.31 -12.78 7.63
CA TRP A 19 5.56 -12.99 6.40
C TRP A 19 4.05 -13.03 6.61
N PRO A 20 3.49 -13.82 7.55
CA PRO A 20 2.06 -13.75 7.86
C PRO A 20 1.59 -12.35 8.27
N ALA A 21 2.34 -11.65 9.13
CA ALA A 21 2.00 -10.28 9.53
C ALA A 21 2.00 -9.32 8.33
N ALA A 22 3.00 -9.42 7.45
CA ALA A 22 3.11 -8.57 6.27
C ALA A 22 1.98 -8.84 5.27
N ILE A 23 1.67 -10.11 5.00
CA ILE A 23 0.60 -10.49 4.07
C ILE A 23 -0.76 -10.01 4.60
N VAL A 24 -1.10 -10.34 5.84
CA VAL A 24 -2.39 -9.97 6.46
C VAL A 24 -2.53 -8.45 6.56
N GLY A 25 -1.49 -7.76 7.05
CA GLY A 25 -1.50 -6.30 7.15
C GLY A 25 -1.63 -5.61 5.80
N SER A 26 -1.01 -6.17 4.75
CA SER A 26 -1.09 -5.62 3.39
C SER A 26 -2.43 -5.90 2.72
N LEU A 27 -3.03 -7.06 2.95
CA LEU A 27 -4.39 -7.35 2.47
C LEU A 27 -5.42 -6.43 3.15
N ALA A 28 -5.28 -6.16 4.45
CA ALA A 28 -6.13 -5.19 5.15
C ALA A 28 -5.92 -3.76 4.62
N PHE A 29 -4.67 -3.37 4.34
CA PHE A 29 -4.35 -2.10 3.68
C PHE A 29 -4.99 -2.00 2.29
N THR A 30 -4.93 -3.05 1.48
CA THR A 30 -5.60 -3.10 0.17
C THR A 30 -7.11 -3.04 0.30
N ALA A 31 -7.71 -3.72 1.28
CA ALA A 31 -9.15 -3.68 1.54
C ALA A 31 -9.63 -2.25 1.84
N HIS A 32 -8.80 -1.43 2.49
CA HIS A 32 -9.09 0.00 2.66
C HIS A 32 -9.12 0.77 1.31
N HIS A 33 -8.25 0.41 0.35
CA HIS A 33 -8.17 1.08 -0.97
C HIS A 33 -9.20 0.56 -1.98
N VAL A 34 -9.71 -0.66 -1.77
CA VAL A 34 -10.58 -1.34 -2.74
C VAL A 34 -11.84 -0.54 -3.06
N VAL A 35 -12.34 0.28 -2.14
CA VAL A 35 -13.54 1.11 -2.34
C VAL A 35 -13.29 2.18 -3.40
N ILE A 36 -12.17 2.89 -3.31
CA ILE A 36 -11.79 3.91 -4.28
C ILE A 36 -11.47 3.25 -5.63
N LEU A 37 -10.71 2.15 -5.62
CA LEU A 37 -10.38 1.42 -6.85
C LEU A 37 -11.64 0.90 -7.55
N GLY A 38 -12.57 0.29 -6.82
CA GLY A 38 -13.83 -0.20 -7.38
C GLY A 38 -14.72 0.93 -7.88
N LYS A 39 -14.76 2.07 -7.17
CA LYS A 39 -15.54 3.23 -7.58
C LYS A 39 -15.05 3.86 -8.89
N TYR A 40 -13.74 4.01 -9.07
CA TYR A 40 -13.18 4.72 -10.23
C TYR A 40 -12.81 3.81 -11.40
N PHE A 41 -12.46 2.54 -11.15
CA PHE A 41 -12.07 1.59 -12.21
C PHE A 41 -13.12 0.51 -12.48
N GLY A 42 -14.24 0.51 -11.75
CA GLY A 42 -15.34 -0.45 -11.90
C GLY A 42 -15.14 -1.70 -11.03
N TRP A 43 -16.20 -2.10 -10.33
CA TRP A 43 -16.20 -3.28 -9.47
C TRP A 43 -16.01 -4.57 -10.28
N GLY A 44 -15.04 -5.39 -9.89
CA GLY A 44 -14.67 -6.64 -10.55
C GLY A 44 -13.89 -6.44 -11.86
N SER A 45 -13.55 -5.21 -12.24
CA SER A 45 -12.83 -4.98 -13.50
C SER A 45 -11.38 -5.49 -13.43
N PRO A 46 -10.77 -5.87 -14.57
CA PRO A 46 -9.36 -6.23 -14.63
C PRO A 46 -8.44 -5.12 -14.08
N ALA A 47 -8.79 -3.86 -14.30
CA ALA A 47 -8.05 -2.71 -13.79
C ALA A 47 -8.11 -2.62 -12.26
N GLN A 48 -9.30 -2.79 -11.65
CA GLN A 48 -9.43 -2.82 -10.19
C GLN A 48 -8.58 -3.95 -9.59
N ILE A 49 -8.62 -5.14 -10.18
CA ILE A 49 -7.85 -6.30 -9.71
C ILE A 49 -6.36 -6.00 -9.79
N LEU A 50 -5.87 -5.51 -10.94
CA LEU A 50 -4.47 -5.18 -11.16
C LEU A 50 -3.98 -4.12 -10.16
N PHE A 51 -4.72 -3.04 -9.96
CA PHE A 51 -4.33 -1.99 -9.02
C PHE A 51 -4.42 -2.45 -7.56
N SER A 52 -5.38 -3.31 -7.21
CA SER A 52 -5.46 -3.90 -5.86
C SER A 52 -4.26 -4.83 -5.58
N LEU A 53 -3.81 -5.59 -6.58
CA LEU A 53 -2.58 -6.39 -6.48
C LEU A 53 -1.36 -5.48 -6.30
N GLY A 54 -1.28 -4.39 -7.05
CA GLY A 54 -0.23 -3.36 -6.89
C GLY A 54 -0.18 -2.78 -5.47
N VAL A 55 -1.32 -2.38 -4.92
CA VAL A 55 -1.44 -1.88 -3.53
C VAL A 55 -1.00 -2.95 -2.53
N THR A 56 -1.36 -4.22 -2.76
CA THR A 56 -0.96 -5.33 -1.88
C THR A 56 0.56 -5.53 -1.89
N VAL A 57 1.16 -5.56 -3.09
CA VAL A 57 2.62 -5.68 -3.24
C VAL A 57 3.34 -4.51 -2.59
N GLY A 58 2.89 -3.27 -2.82
CA GLY A 58 3.42 -2.07 -2.16
C GLY A 58 3.33 -2.16 -0.64
N GLY A 59 2.18 -2.61 -0.11
CA GLY A 59 1.97 -2.88 1.31
C GLY A 59 3.01 -3.85 1.89
N VAL A 60 3.26 -4.97 1.19
CA VAL A 60 4.23 -5.98 1.64
C VAL A 60 5.64 -5.40 1.62
N VAL A 61 6.01 -4.70 0.54
CA VAL A 61 7.31 -4.04 0.42
C VAL A 61 7.54 -3.05 1.56
N TRP A 62 6.54 -2.21 1.90
CA TRP A 62 6.67 -1.27 3.02
C TRP A 62 6.72 -1.95 4.38
N CYS A 63 6.06 -3.10 4.57
CA CYS A 63 6.20 -3.90 5.79
C CYS A 63 7.64 -4.43 5.94
N LEU A 64 8.20 -5.00 4.87
CA LEU A 64 9.58 -5.51 4.86
C LEU A 64 10.61 -4.37 5.03
N LEU A 65 10.35 -3.22 4.40
CA LEU A 65 11.20 -2.03 4.55
C LEU A 65 11.16 -1.50 5.99
N TYR A 66 9.99 -1.46 6.62
CA TYR A 66 9.84 -1.08 8.02
C TYR A 66 10.57 -2.06 8.96
N ASP A 67 10.41 -3.37 8.74
CA ASP A 67 11.05 -4.42 9.54
C ASP A 67 12.59 -4.34 9.44
N ARG A 68 13.12 -4.10 8.24
CA ARG A 68 14.55 -3.93 7.98
C ARG A 68 15.11 -2.62 8.52
N ALA A 69 14.44 -1.50 8.26
CA ALA A 69 14.95 -0.17 8.59
C ALA A 69 14.71 0.23 10.05
N ARG A 70 13.76 -0.45 10.74
CA ARG A 70 13.38 -0.18 12.14
C ARG A 70 12.99 1.27 12.39
N THR A 71 12.48 1.95 11.36
CA THR A 71 12.05 3.34 11.41
C THR A 71 10.84 3.55 10.50
N LEU A 72 9.95 4.46 10.89
CA LEU A 72 8.81 4.85 10.07
C LEU A 72 9.19 5.75 8.89
N TYR A 73 10.33 6.44 8.95
CA TYR A 73 10.74 7.34 7.88
C TYR A 73 10.98 6.59 6.57
N ALA A 74 11.56 5.40 6.61
CA ALA A 74 11.85 4.62 5.41
C ALA A 74 10.60 4.29 4.57
N PRO A 75 9.58 3.59 5.12
CA PRO A 75 8.34 3.34 4.38
C PRO A 75 7.55 4.63 4.12
N TRP A 76 7.65 5.66 4.97
CA TRP A 76 6.90 6.91 4.77
C TRP A 76 7.42 7.72 3.59
N ILE A 77 8.73 7.92 3.49
CA ILE A 77 9.36 8.60 2.34
C ILE A 77 9.11 7.78 1.07
N SER A 78 9.31 6.46 1.13
CA SER A 78 9.04 5.58 -0.02
C SER A 78 7.59 5.69 -0.50
N HIS A 79 6.62 5.69 0.41
CA HIS A 79 5.22 5.86 0.07
C HIS A 79 4.95 7.23 -0.55
N ALA A 80 5.46 8.32 0.06
CA ALA A 80 5.28 9.67 -0.47
C ALA A 80 5.83 9.83 -1.91
N ILE A 81 6.93 9.14 -2.25
CA ILE A 81 7.47 9.13 -3.62
C ILE A 81 6.50 8.44 -4.59
N ILE A 82 5.91 7.31 -4.19
CA ILE A 82 4.93 6.60 -5.02
C ILE A 82 3.66 7.43 -5.20
N ASP A 83 3.18 8.11 -4.16
CA ASP A 83 2.04 9.02 -4.25
C ASP A 83 2.32 10.17 -5.22
N ALA A 84 3.51 10.77 -5.12
CA ALA A 84 3.93 11.83 -6.04
C ALA A 84 3.98 11.32 -7.49
N ALA A 85 4.49 10.12 -7.74
CA ALA A 85 4.52 9.53 -9.08
C ALA A 85 3.10 9.30 -9.63
N ILE A 86 2.17 8.80 -8.81
CA ILE A 86 0.77 8.61 -9.20
C ILE A 86 0.11 9.96 -9.51
N PHE A 87 0.36 11.00 -8.71
CA PHE A 87 -0.16 12.34 -8.98
C PHE A 87 0.41 12.97 -10.24
N VAL A 88 1.69 12.74 -10.56
CA VAL A 88 2.30 13.19 -11.82
C VAL A 88 1.61 12.52 -13.01
N VAL A 89 1.39 11.20 -12.97
CA VAL A 89 0.64 10.50 -14.03
C VAL A 89 -0.79 11.04 -14.12
N GLY A 90 -1.45 11.27 -12.99
CA GLY A 90 -2.79 11.86 -12.97
C GLY A 90 -2.84 13.28 -13.57
N TYR A 91 -1.83 14.11 -13.28
CA TYR A 91 -1.69 15.44 -13.86
C TYR A 91 -1.50 15.37 -15.39
N ASP A 92 -0.62 14.49 -15.84
CA ASP A 92 -0.34 14.26 -17.26
C ASP A 92 -1.62 13.86 -18.01
N LEU A 93 -2.36 12.88 -17.50
CA LEU A 93 -3.63 12.43 -18.08
C LEU A 93 -4.73 13.50 -18.15
N VAL A 94 -4.71 14.49 -17.24
CA VAL A 94 -5.75 15.54 -17.18
C VAL A 94 -5.39 16.76 -18.02
N PHE A 95 -4.11 17.14 -18.08
CA PHE A 95 -3.69 18.43 -18.64
C PHE A 95 -2.72 18.34 -19.82
N ALA A 96 -2.00 17.23 -19.99
CA ALA A 96 -0.98 17.07 -21.03
C ALA A 96 -1.31 15.96 -22.05
N GLY A 97 -2.30 15.11 -21.75
CA GLY A 97 -2.88 14.10 -22.64
C GLY A 97 -3.86 14.65 -23.67
#